data_AF-A0A2E1VPF0-F1
#
_entry.id   AF-A0A2E1VPF0-F1
#
_cell.length_a   1.000
_cell.length_b   1.000
_cell.length_c   1.000
_cell.angle_alpha   90.00
_cell.angle_beta   90.00
_cell.angle_gamma   90.00
#
_symmetry.space_group_name_H-M   'P 1'
#
loop_
_entity.id
_entity.type
_entity.pdbx_description
1 polymer ?
#
loop_
_entity_poly.entity_id
_entity_poly.type
_entity_poly.pdbx_seq_one_letter_code
_entity_poly.pdbx_strand_id
1 'polypeptide(L)'
;RDYRNLLFPINHTLAMMRDGMSCLVRRSWGAAKKIKGLQRHAWLWTAYRNYVRGVTIKTRTTPAQSAGVCDQRWPLKEVLRWRWPLRMAQQ
;
A
#
# COMPACT_ATOMS: atom_id res chain seq x y z
N ARG A 1 7.23 -19.98 9.31
CA ARG A 1 7.25 -18.81 8.40
C ARG A 1 8.58 -18.86 7.68
N ASP A 2 8.62 -19.42 6.47
CA ASP A 2 9.90 -19.62 5.76
C ASP A 2 10.06 -18.56 4.67
N TYR A 3 11.15 -17.80 4.74
CA TYR A 3 11.50 -16.77 3.76
C TYR A 3 12.50 -17.27 2.71
N ARG A 4 12.96 -18.53 2.82
CA ARG A 4 13.77 -19.19 1.78
C ARG A 4 12.94 -19.44 0.52
N ASN A 5 11.64 -19.70 0.68
CA ASN A 5 10.71 -19.74 -0.43
C ASN A 5 10.16 -18.33 -0.72
N LEU A 6 10.56 -17.76 -1.86
CA LEU A 6 10.11 -16.43 -2.32
C LEU A 6 8.60 -16.32 -2.53
N LEU A 7 7.89 -17.44 -2.71
CA LEU A 7 6.43 -17.44 -2.84
C LEU A 7 5.75 -17.06 -1.53
N PHE A 8 6.35 -17.38 -0.38
CA PHE A 8 5.78 -17.06 0.92
C PHE A 8 5.59 -15.54 1.13
N PRO A 9 6.62 -14.68 1.01
CA PRO A 9 6.45 -13.24 1.19
C PRO A 9 5.52 -12.62 0.14
N ILE A 10 5.50 -13.13 -1.09
CA ILE A 10 4.56 -12.70 -2.14
C ILE A 10 3.12 -13.01 -1.72
N ASN A 11 2.83 -14.28 -1.43
CA ASN A 11 1.49 -14.72 -1.05
C ASN A 11 1.02 -14.04 0.24
N HIS A 12 1.93 -13.85 1.19
CA HIS A 12 1.64 -13.14 2.42
C HIS A 12 1.30 -11.67 2.15
N THR A 13 2.05 -10.99 1.29
CA THR A 13 1.76 -9.60 0.90
C THR A 13 0.41 -9.48 0.20
N LEU A 14 0.10 -10.40 -0.72
CA LEU A 14 -1.20 -10.46 -1.40
C LEU A 14 -2.36 -10.74 -0.44
N ALA A 15 -2.16 -11.58 0.57
CA ALA A 15 -3.15 -11.82 1.61
C ALA A 15 -3.42 -10.56 2.44
N MET A 16 -2.38 -9.84 2.85
CA MET A 16 -2.52 -8.56 3.56
C MET A 16 -3.18 -7.48 2.70
N MET A 17 -2.92 -7.47 1.39
CA MET A 17 -3.57 -6.55 0.47
C MET A 17 -5.07 -6.84 0.37
N ARG A 18 -5.44 -8.12 0.19
CA ARG A 18 -6.85 -8.54 0.17
C ARG A 18 -7.58 -8.17 1.46
N ASP A 19 -6.96 -8.42 2.61
CA ASP A 19 -7.51 -8.05 3.91
C ASP A 19 -7.67 -6.53 4.06
N GLY A 20 -6.64 -5.74 3.72
CA GLY A 20 -6.71 -4.28 3.78
C GLY A 20 -7.70 -3.66 2.78
N MET A 21 -7.94 -4.33 1.65
CA MET A 21 -8.96 -3.94 0.67
C MET A 21 -10.35 -4.49 1.00
N SER A 22 -10.48 -5.38 1.99
CA SER A 22 -11.74 -6.03 2.38
C SER A 22 -12.67 -5.10 3.14
N CYS A 23 -12.19 -4.00 3.76
CA CYS A 23 -13.05 -2.99 4.40
C CYS A 23 -13.99 -2.25 3.43
N LEU A 24 -13.89 -2.54 2.14
CA LEU A 24 -14.84 -2.15 1.11
C LEU A 24 -16.04 -3.10 0.96
N VAL A 25 -16.12 -4.14 1.79
CA VAL A 25 -17.26 -5.04 1.86
C VAL A 25 -18.47 -4.26 2.41
N ARG A 26 -19.35 -3.92 1.47
CA ARG A 26 -20.79 -3.62 1.55
C ARG A 26 -21.30 -3.14 2.91
N ARG A 27 -21.41 -1.81 3.07
CA ARG A 27 -22.46 -1.22 3.92
C ARG A 27 -23.85 -1.21 3.28
N SER A 28 -23.93 -1.46 1.96
CA SER A 28 -25.18 -1.64 1.22
C SER A 28 -24.99 -2.64 0.08
N TRP A 29 -26.06 -3.33 -0.28
CA TRP A 29 -26.10 -4.36 -1.33
C TRP A 29 -25.77 -3.84 -2.74
N GLY A 30 -25.87 -2.51 -2.97
CA GLY A 30 -25.88 -1.91 -4.31
C GLY A 30 -24.59 -1.23 -4.80
N ALA A 31 -23.45 -1.34 -4.12
CA ALA A 31 -22.24 -0.63 -4.54
C ALA A 31 -21.39 -1.42 -5.55
N ALA A 32 -21.75 -1.35 -6.84
CA ALA A 32 -20.83 -1.69 -7.92
C ALA A 32 -19.70 -0.67 -7.94
N LYS A 33 -18.48 -1.07 -7.55
CA LYS A 33 -17.31 -0.19 -7.70
C LYS A 33 -16.91 -0.14 -9.16
N LYS A 34 -16.94 1.05 -9.75
CA LYS A 34 -16.26 1.30 -11.04
C LYS A 34 -14.80 0.85 -10.90
N ILE A 35 -14.24 0.21 -11.93
CA ILE A 35 -12.83 -0.22 -11.98
C ILE A 35 -11.85 0.87 -11.50
N LYS A 36 -12.12 2.13 -11.87
CA LYS A 36 -11.37 3.32 -11.44
C LYS A 36 -11.33 3.51 -9.92
N GLY A 37 -12.42 3.21 -9.21
CA GLY A 37 -12.49 3.30 -7.75
C GLY A 37 -11.68 2.20 -7.05
N LEU A 38 -11.69 0.98 -7.61
CA LEU A 38 -10.85 -0.12 -7.12
C LEU A 38 -9.37 0.19 -7.33
N GLN A 39 -9.00 0.69 -8.51
CA GLN A 39 -7.63 1.11 -8.82
C GLN A 39 -7.13 2.19 -7.84
N ARG A 40 -7.94 3.22 -7.56
CA ARG A 40 -7.57 4.26 -6.58
C ARG A 40 -7.37 3.69 -5.18
N HIS A 41 -8.23 2.77 -4.74
CA HIS A 41 -8.08 2.14 -3.43
C HIS A 41 -6.81 1.28 -3.37
N ALA A 42 -6.55 0.47 -4.40
CA ALA A 42 -5.31 -0.30 -4.49
C ALA A 42 -4.08 0.60 -4.39
N TRP A 43 -4.09 1.74 -5.08
CA TRP A 43 -3.01 2.73 -4.97
C TRP A 43 -2.87 3.36 -3.59
N LEU A 44 -3.98 3.67 -2.90
CA LEU A 44 -3.93 4.15 -1.52
C LEU A 44 -3.30 3.12 -0.59
N TRP A 45 -3.67 1.85 -0.73
CA TRP A 45 -3.08 0.75 0.04
C TRP A 45 -1.58 0.63 -0.24
N THR A 46 -1.18 0.63 -1.51
CA THR A 46 0.22 0.57 -1.94
C THR A 46 1.04 1.73 -1.39
N ALA A 47 0.53 2.96 -1.50
CA ALA A 47 1.22 4.15 -1.04
C ALA A 47 1.38 4.14 0.49
N TYR A 48 0.31 3.85 1.24
CA TYR A 48 0.37 3.74 2.70
C TYR A 48 1.36 2.66 3.15
N ARG A 49 1.31 1.48 2.51
CA ARG A 49 2.12 0.33 2.90
C ARG A 49 3.62 0.55 2.65
N ASN A 50 3.98 1.23 1.56
CA ASN A 50 5.37 1.42 1.18
C ASN A 50 6.00 2.69 1.76
N TYR A 51 5.24 3.77 1.91
CA TYR A 51 5.81 5.10 2.24
C TYR A 51 5.46 5.61 3.64
N VAL A 52 4.39 5.10 4.28
CA VAL A 52 3.92 5.60 5.58
C VAL A 52 4.14 4.57 6.69
N ARG A 53 3.77 3.32 6.43
CA ARG A 53 3.82 2.23 7.42
C ARG A 53 5.23 1.64 7.48
N GLY A 54 5.79 1.58 8.68
CA GLY A 54 7.03 0.85 8.94
C GLY A 54 6.86 -0.67 8.81
N VAL A 55 7.92 -1.35 8.39
CA VAL A 55 7.98 -2.82 8.31
C VAL A 55 7.74 -3.45 9.68
N THR A 56 8.34 -2.86 10.73
CA THR A 56 8.11 -3.23 12.13
C THR A 56 7.76 -2.00 12.97
N ILE A 57 7.06 -2.21 14.10
CA ILE A 57 6.74 -1.13 15.05
C ILE A 57 8.02 -0.55 15.67
N LYS A 58 9.04 -1.39 15.88
CA LYS A 58 10.30 -1.00 16.53
C LYS A 58 11.17 -0.11 15.63
N THR A 59 11.45 -0.55 14.41
CA THR A 59 12.35 0.21 13.51
C THR A 59 11.64 1.35 12.80
N ARG A 60 10.34 1.21 12.54
CA ARG A 60 9.51 2.15 11.77
C ARG A 60 10.03 2.49 10.36
N THR A 61 11.15 1.92 9.93
CA THR A 61 11.67 1.96 8.56
C THR A 61 10.62 1.43 7.61
N THR A 62 10.30 2.18 6.57
CA THR A 62 9.30 1.76 5.59
C THR A 62 9.91 0.84 4.53
N PRO A 63 9.09 0.05 3.81
CA PRO A 63 9.58 -0.73 2.67
C PRO A 63 10.31 0.12 1.62
N ALA A 64 9.81 1.33 1.32
CA ALA A 64 10.47 2.23 0.37
C ALA A 64 11.87 2.66 0.84
N GLN A 65 12.05 2.90 2.14
CA GLN A 65 13.37 3.19 2.72
C GLN A 65 14.30 1.98 2.64
N SER A 66 13.80 0.79 3.00
CA SER A 66 14.59 -0.44 2.92
C SER A 66 15.00 -0.79 1.49
N ALA A 67 14.24 -0.35 0.49
CA ALA A 67 14.53 -0.55 -0.92
C ALA A 67 15.38 0.58 -1.53
N GLY A 68 15.75 1.61 -0.76
CA GLY A 68 16.52 2.76 -1.26
C GLY A 68 15.73 3.71 -2.18
N VAL A 69 14.40 3.64 -2.19
CA VAL A 69 13.54 4.50 -3.03
C VAL A 69 13.35 5.89 -2.40
N CYS A 70 13.42 5.98 -1.08
CA CYS A 70 13.29 7.23 -0.33
C CYS A 70 14.20 7.22 0.90
N ASP A 71 14.80 8.35 1.23
CA ASP A 71 15.64 8.47 2.43
C ASP A 71 14.82 8.55 3.72
N GLN A 72 13.64 9.15 3.63
CA GLN A 72 12.77 9.40 4.78
C GLN A 72 11.40 8.75 4.65
N ARG A 73 10.79 8.50 5.81
CA ARG A 73 9.39 8.07 5.92
C ARG A 73 8.48 9.26 5.66
N TRP A 74 7.48 9.07 4.80
CA TRP A 74 6.56 10.15 4.46
C TRP A 74 5.41 10.22 5.46
N PRO A 75 4.99 11.42 5.90
CA PRO A 75 3.78 11.58 6.68
C PRO A 75 2.55 11.32 5.82
N LEU A 76 1.48 10.79 6.43
CA LEU A 76 0.25 10.44 5.72
C LEU A 76 -0.32 11.64 4.95
N LYS A 77 -0.30 12.84 5.55
CA LYS A 77 -0.76 14.08 4.93
C LYS A 77 -0.03 14.37 3.63
N GLU A 78 1.28 14.14 3.58
CA GLU A 78 2.05 14.34 2.35
C GLU A 78 1.67 13.31 1.31
N VAL A 79 1.67 12.02 1.64
CA VAL A 79 1.28 10.95 0.71
C VAL A 79 -0.10 11.20 0.09
N LEU A 80 -1.07 11.68 0.87
CA LEU A 80 -2.42 12.00 0.39
C LEU A 80 -2.52 13.34 -0.35
N ARG A 81 -1.58 14.27 -0.16
CA ARG A 81 -1.52 15.55 -0.88
C ARG A 81 -1.22 15.35 -2.36
N TRP A 82 -0.46 14.31 -2.70
CA TRP A 82 -0.15 13.98 -4.09
C TRP A 82 -1.36 13.30 -4.74
N ARG A 83 -1.76 13.78 -5.92
CA ARG A 83 -2.71 13.07 -6.79
C ARG A 83 -2.03 11.85 -7.41
N TRP A 84 -1.79 10.83 -6.60
CA TRP A 84 -1.20 9.58 -7.05
C TRP A 84 -2.05 8.93 -8.16
N PRO A 85 -1.47 8.42 -9.26
CA PRO A 85 -0.05 8.30 -9.62
C PRO A 85 0.50 9.42 -10.55
N LEU A 86 -0.24 10.50 -10.80
CA LEU A 86 -0.02 11.40 -11.94
C LEU A 86 1.27 12.25 -11.93
N ARG A 87 2.06 12.25 -10.85
CA ARG A 87 3.31 13.05 -10.73
C ARG A 87 4.60 12.26 -10.52
N MET A 88 4.54 10.95 -10.28
CA MET A 88 5.77 10.15 -10.17
C MET A 88 6.38 9.77 -11.53
N ALA A 89 5.67 9.99 -12.63
CA ALA A 89 6.15 9.72 -13.98
C ALA A 89 7.03 10.84 -14.58
N GLN A 90 7.36 11.87 -13.79
CA GLN A 90 8.12 13.04 -14.26
C GLN A 90 9.44 13.25 -13.50
N GLN A 91 9.90 12.26 -12.75
CA GLN A 91 11.21 12.27 -12.08
C GLN A 91 12.04 11.09 -12.57
#